data_AF-A0A9D1ZFN6-F1
#
_entry.id   AF-A0A9D1ZFN6-F1
#
_cell.length_a   1.000
_cell.length_b   1.000
_cell.length_c   1.000
_cell.angle_alpha   90.00
_cell.angle_beta   90.00
_cell.angle_gamma   90.00
#
_symmetry.space_group_name_H-M   'P 1'
#
loop_
_entity.id
_entity.type
_entity.pdbx_description
1 polymer ?
#
loop_
_entity_poly.entity_id
_entity_poly.type
_entity_poly.pdbx_seq_one_letter_code
_entity_poly.pdbx_strand_id
1 'polypeptide(L)'
;KGKNLATKEDIEDITRKTEEVQKEFKESFELFTSDVHFKYDFYYKQYAELYSKLYGIIIQSEYVRKFIKLSDGKDIPFEEAPFIEISPTHKVTQTFTFGEGQPLKATQNEESINTPISDFNKKQLCEYIIQNAEYATQRLLKLAISYRFSYYYYSGNPDVKNASCKNTADEEEFRLIREMVCCIVQEYNFFRKELKMGYDEDELTTGIPKII
;
A
#
# COMPACT_ATOMS: atom_id res chain seq x y z
N LYS A 1 -46.02 -3.04 54.94
CA LYS A 1 -45.80 -1.68 54.39
C LYS A 1 -44.41 -1.23 54.84
N GLY A 2 -43.37 -1.43 54.02
CA GLY A 2 -42.01 -0.99 54.33
C GLY A 2 -41.95 0.54 54.28
N LYS A 3 -41.61 1.18 55.40
CA LYS A 3 -41.36 2.62 55.47
C LYS A 3 -40.03 2.89 54.77
N ASN A 4 -40.02 3.80 53.81
CA ASN A 4 -38.78 4.36 53.27
C ASN A 4 -37.96 4.93 54.44
N LEU A 5 -36.76 4.37 54.62
CA LEU A 5 -35.81 4.64 55.71
C LEU A 5 -34.77 5.72 55.35
N ALA A 6 -34.85 6.32 54.16
CA ALA A 6 -33.94 7.38 53.75
C ALA A 6 -34.37 8.71 54.37
N THR A 7 -33.46 9.37 55.08
CA THR A 7 -33.63 10.74 55.57
C THR A 7 -33.55 11.74 54.41
N LYS A 8 -33.99 12.99 54.63
CA LYS A 8 -33.89 14.03 53.58
C LYS A 8 -32.44 14.30 53.16
N GLU A 9 -31.50 14.21 54.10
CA GLU A 9 -30.06 14.32 53.84
C GLU A 9 -29.56 13.16 52.97
N ASP A 10 -30.03 11.92 53.20
CA ASP A 10 -29.69 10.78 52.34
C ASP A 10 -30.16 10.98 50.90
N ILE A 11 -31.34 11.58 50.70
CA ILE A 11 -31.89 11.86 49.36
C ILE A 11 -31.06 12.95 48.65
N GLU A 12 -30.68 14.00 49.36
CA GLU A 12 -29.83 15.08 48.82
C GLU A 12 -28.43 14.55 48.46
N ASP A 13 -27.82 13.75 49.31
CA ASP A 13 -26.52 13.13 49.06
C ASP A 13 -26.55 12.14 47.88
N ILE A 14 -27.63 11.34 47.75
CA ILE A 14 -27.84 10.46 46.60
C ILE A 14 -28.01 11.28 45.32
N THR A 15 -28.76 12.38 45.38
CA THR A 15 -28.99 13.26 44.23
C THR A 15 -27.68 13.89 43.78
N ARG A 16 -26.89 14.45 44.71
CA ARG A 16 -25.56 15.02 44.41
C ARG A 16 -24.63 14.00 43.77
N LYS A 17 -24.54 12.78 44.33
CA LYS A 17 -23.71 11.70 43.75
C LYS A 17 -24.20 11.29 42.37
N THR A 18 -25.52 11.28 42.14
CA THR A 18 -26.09 10.95 40.84
C THR A 18 -25.72 12.02 39.80
N GLU A 19 -25.78 13.30 40.17
CA GLU A 19 -25.37 14.41 39.31
C GLU A 19 -23.88 14.40 39.00
N GLU A 20 -23.03 14.13 40.01
CA GLU A 20 -21.58 13.96 39.83
C GLU A 20 -21.26 12.83 38.85
N VAL A 21 -21.87 11.66 39.03
CA VAL A 21 -21.71 10.50 38.12
C VAL A 21 -22.22 10.81 36.71
N GLN A 22 -23.36 11.49 36.58
CA GLN A 22 -23.89 11.89 35.27
C GLN A 22 -22.95 12.87 34.56
N LYS A 23 -22.36 13.80 35.30
CA LYS A 23 -21.38 14.75 34.76
C LYS A 23 -20.11 14.04 34.30
N GLU A 24 -19.53 13.18 35.15
CA GLU A 24 -18.34 12.38 34.82
C GLU A 24 -18.59 11.48 33.60
N PHE A 25 -19.76 10.84 33.53
CA PHE A 25 -20.16 10.03 32.39
C PHE A 25 -20.25 10.86 31.11
N LYS A 26 -20.86 12.06 31.18
CA LYS A 26 -20.99 12.94 30.03
C LYS A 26 -19.63 13.41 29.51
N GLU A 27 -18.74 13.85 30.41
CA GLU A 27 -17.38 14.28 30.06
C GLU A 27 -16.57 13.12 29.45
N SER A 28 -16.64 11.93 30.06
CA SER A 28 -15.97 10.72 29.55
C SER A 28 -16.52 10.29 28.19
N PHE A 29 -17.84 10.38 28.00
CA PHE A 29 -18.50 10.03 26.75
C PHE A 29 -18.16 11.01 25.63
N GLU A 30 -18.05 12.31 25.93
CA GLU A 30 -17.63 13.33 24.96
C GLU A 30 -16.19 13.09 24.50
N LEU A 31 -15.27 12.81 25.43
CA LEU A 31 -13.88 12.44 25.10
C LEU A 31 -13.82 11.20 24.23
N PHE A 32 -14.52 10.13 24.63
CA PHE A 32 -14.61 8.90 23.85
C PHE A 32 -15.17 9.16 22.44
N THR A 33 -16.22 9.98 22.32
CA THR A 33 -16.81 10.32 21.02
C THR A 33 -15.81 11.05 20.14
N SER A 34 -15.09 12.02 20.69
CA SER A 34 -14.03 12.76 19.98
C SER A 34 -12.90 11.84 19.52
N ASP A 35 -12.41 10.96 20.40
CA ASP A 35 -11.34 10.01 20.09
C ASP A 35 -11.75 9.03 18.99
N VAL A 36 -13.00 8.56 19.03
CA VAL A 36 -13.58 7.69 18.00
C VAL A 36 -13.64 8.44 16.67
N HIS A 37 -14.12 9.68 16.65
CA HIS A 37 -14.19 10.48 15.41
C HIS A 37 -12.80 10.72 14.83
N PHE A 38 -11.83 11.12 15.65
CA PHE A 38 -10.45 11.31 15.23
C PHE A 38 -9.86 10.02 14.63
N LYS A 39 -10.06 8.88 15.29
CA LYS A 39 -9.57 7.58 14.81
C LYS A 39 -10.18 7.21 13.46
N TYR A 40 -11.50 7.39 13.30
CA TYR A 40 -12.18 7.12 12.02
C TYR A 40 -11.67 8.04 10.91
N ASP A 41 -11.56 9.34 11.16
CA ASP A 41 -11.05 10.31 10.18
C ASP A 41 -9.60 10.01 9.80
N PHE A 42 -8.77 9.67 10.78
CA PHE A 42 -7.38 9.31 10.57
C PHE A 42 -7.25 8.07 9.69
N TYR A 43 -7.96 6.98 10.03
CA TYR A 43 -7.94 5.75 9.24
C TYR A 43 -8.53 5.93 7.86
N TYR A 44 -9.59 6.73 7.73
CA TYR A 44 -10.18 7.05 6.44
C TYR A 44 -9.18 7.76 5.54
N LYS A 45 -8.43 8.75 6.05
CA LYS A 45 -7.38 9.43 5.28
C LYS A 45 -6.27 8.48 4.87
N GLN A 46 -5.77 7.64 5.77
CA GLN A 46 -4.75 6.64 5.42
C GLN A 46 -5.26 5.73 4.29
N TYR A 47 -6.47 5.16 4.47
CA TYR A 47 -7.10 4.30 3.48
C TYR A 47 -7.27 4.99 2.12
N ALA A 48 -7.89 6.16 2.10
CA ALA A 48 -8.30 6.85 0.88
C ALA A 48 -7.09 7.38 0.10
N GLU A 49 -6.16 8.06 0.78
CA GLU A 49 -5.06 8.79 0.13
C GLU A 49 -3.88 7.89 -0.25
N LEU A 50 -3.69 6.75 0.45
CA LEU A 50 -2.53 5.88 0.25
C LEU A 50 -2.91 4.45 -0.10
N TYR A 51 -3.54 3.72 0.84
CA TYR A 51 -3.68 2.26 0.71
C TYR A 51 -4.62 1.84 -0.42
N SER A 52 -5.66 2.64 -0.73
CA SER A 52 -6.58 2.35 -1.83
C SER A 52 -5.86 2.21 -3.17
N LYS A 53 -4.93 3.12 -3.45
CA LYS A 53 -4.14 3.15 -4.68
C LYS A 53 -3.06 2.08 -4.68
N LEU A 54 -2.34 1.93 -3.56
CA LEU A 54 -1.30 0.89 -3.42
C LEU A 54 -1.87 -0.50 -3.62
N TYR A 55 -3.03 -0.79 -3.02
CA TYR A 55 -3.71 -2.07 -3.20
C TYR A 55 -4.12 -2.30 -4.65
N GLY A 56 -4.66 -1.28 -5.34
CA GLY A 56 -4.98 -1.36 -6.76
C GLY A 56 -3.78 -1.75 -7.64
N ILE A 57 -2.59 -1.21 -7.35
CA ILE A 57 -1.34 -1.55 -8.04
C ILE A 57 -0.94 -3.01 -7.78
N ILE A 58 -1.07 -3.49 -6.55
CA ILE A 58 -0.77 -4.90 -6.21
C ILE A 58 -1.74 -5.84 -6.92
N ILE A 59 -3.03 -5.54 -6.93
CA ILE A 59 -4.03 -6.35 -7.63
C ILE A 59 -3.77 -6.36 -9.14
N GLN A 60 -3.30 -5.25 -9.72
CA GLN A 60 -2.86 -5.24 -11.12
C GLN A 60 -1.71 -6.24 -11.35
N SER A 61 -0.68 -6.21 -10.50
CA SER A 61 0.45 -7.16 -10.56
C SER A 61 -0.04 -8.62 -10.46
N GLU A 62 -0.93 -8.92 -9.53
CA GLU A 62 -1.49 -10.27 -9.42
C GLU A 62 -2.31 -10.64 -10.65
N TYR A 63 -3.03 -9.69 -11.26
CA TYR A 63 -3.84 -10.00 -12.42
C TYR A 63 -2.97 -10.31 -13.62
N VAL A 64 -1.80 -9.67 -13.73
CA VAL A 64 -0.76 -10.04 -14.68
C VAL A 64 -0.30 -11.48 -14.46
N ARG A 65 -0.05 -11.89 -13.20
CA ARG A 65 0.28 -13.29 -12.87
C ARG A 65 -0.79 -14.25 -13.38
N LYS A 66 -2.08 -13.97 -13.08
CA LYS A 66 -3.21 -14.77 -13.56
C LYS A 66 -3.29 -14.78 -15.08
N PHE A 67 -3.05 -13.64 -15.72
CA PHE A 67 -3.07 -13.51 -17.17
C PHE A 67 -2.00 -14.36 -17.84
N ILE A 68 -0.75 -14.34 -17.34
CA ILE A 68 0.35 -15.18 -17.81
C ILE A 68 0.00 -16.67 -17.69
N LYS A 69 -0.65 -17.07 -16.59
CA LYS A 69 -1.13 -18.46 -16.42
C LYS A 69 -2.17 -18.84 -17.48
N LEU A 70 -3.07 -17.93 -17.82
CA LEU A 70 -4.10 -18.14 -18.83
C LEU A 70 -3.56 -18.11 -20.27
N SER A 71 -2.59 -17.24 -20.57
CA SER A 71 -2.03 -17.07 -21.91
C SER A 71 -0.94 -18.09 -22.24
N ASP A 72 -0.01 -18.31 -21.31
CA ASP A 72 1.23 -19.06 -21.52
C ASP A 72 1.22 -20.42 -20.80
N GLY A 73 0.22 -20.69 -19.95
CA GLY A 73 0.17 -21.90 -19.11
C GLY A 73 1.22 -21.91 -17.98
N LYS A 74 1.92 -20.80 -17.74
CA LYS A 74 2.97 -20.69 -16.73
C LYS A 74 2.37 -20.32 -15.38
N ASP A 75 2.56 -21.19 -14.39
CA ASP A 75 2.19 -20.91 -13.01
C ASP A 75 3.38 -20.27 -12.28
N ILE A 76 3.26 -19.00 -11.90
CA ILE A 76 4.32 -18.26 -11.21
C ILE A 76 3.89 -18.05 -9.76
N PRO A 77 4.42 -18.80 -8.78
CA PRO A 77 4.07 -18.64 -7.38
C PRO A 77 4.35 -17.23 -6.85
N PHE A 78 3.53 -16.77 -5.89
CA PHE A 78 3.76 -15.49 -5.21
C PHE A 78 5.13 -15.47 -4.51
N GLU A 79 5.55 -16.59 -3.92
CA GLU A 79 6.83 -16.72 -3.23
C GLU A 79 8.05 -16.57 -4.15
N GLU A 80 7.89 -16.77 -5.47
CA GLU A 80 8.97 -16.64 -6.45
C GLU A 80 8.98 -15.26 -7.10
N ALA A 81 7.82 -14.63 -7.26
CA ALA A 81 7.70 -13.30 -7.79
C ALA A 81 6.60 -12.54 -7.05
N PRO A 82 6.88 -11.90 -5.91
CA PRO A 82 5.88 -11.22 -5.08
C PRO A 82 5.22 -10.02 -5.77
N PHE A 83 5.87 -9.49 -6.82
CA PHE A 83 5.37 -8.41 -7.64
C PHE A 83 5.83 -8.60 -9.09
N ILE A 84 4.91 -8.44 -10.04
CA ILE A 84 5.17 -8.57 -11.48
C ILE A 84 4.97 -7.21 -12.14
N GLU A 85 6.03 -6.72 -12.77
CA GLU A 85 6.01 -5.47 -13.53
C GLU A 85 5.58 -5.71 -14.98
N ILE A 86 4.84 -4.77 -15.55
CA ILE A 86 4.55 -4.73 -16.98
C ILE A 86 5.57 -3.81 -17.65
N SER A 87 6.31 -4.34 -18.62
CA SER A 87 7.27 -3.56 -19.39
C SER A 87 6.56 -2.51 -20.27
N PRO A 88 7.12 -1.31 -20.44
CA PRO A 88 6.65 -0.37 -21.46
C PRO A 88 6.65 -0.96 -22.86
N THR A 89 5.78 -0.46 -23.74
CA THR A 89 5.76 -0.90 -25.14
C THR A 89 6.84 -0.17 -25.92
N HIS A 90 7.78 -0.91 -26.52
CA HIS A 90 8.80 -0.34 -27.38
C HIS A 90 8.27 -0.20 -28.82
N LYS A 91 8.16 1.04 -29.31
CA LYS A 91 7.85 1.33 -30.71
C LYS A 91 9.13 1.70 -31.45
N VAL A 92 9.49 0.88 -32.44
CA VAL A 92 10.64 1.16 -33.32
C VAL A 92 10.13 1.77 -34.62
N THR A 93 10.50 3.02 -34.90
CA THR A 93 10.20 3.69 -36.16
C THR A 93 11.49 3.79 -36.98
N GLN A 94 11.53 3.11 -38.13
CA GLN A 94 12.63 3.22 -39.08
C GLN A 94 12.24 4.16 -40.22
N THR A 95 13.03 5.21 -40.39
CA THR A 95 12.87 6.19 -41.48
C THR A 95 14.03 6.03 -42.45
N PHE A 96 13.70 5.76 -43.72
CA PHE A 96 14.67 5.68 -44.80
C PHE A 96 14.58 6.96 -45.64
N THR A 97 15.68 7.70 -45.70
CA THR A 97 15.79 8.87 -46.58
C THR A 97 16.62 8.51 -47.80
N PHE A 98 15.99 8.59 -48.97
CA PHE A 98 16.61 8.38 -50.27
C PHE A 98 16.91 9.74 -50.92
N GLY A 99 18.17 10.02 -51.23
CA GLY A 99 18.60 11.17 -52.04
C GLY A 99 19.41 10.67 -53.23
N GLU A 100 19.17 11.21 -54.42
CA GLU A 100 19.95 10.86 -55.62
C GLU A 100 21.44 11.14 -55.37
N GLY A 101 22.27 10.09 -55.45
CA GLY A 101 23.72 10.16 -55.29
C GLY A 101 24.27 10.14 -53.85
N GLN A 102 23.43 10.01 -52.81
CA GLN A 102 23.89 9.86 -51.42
C GLN A 102 23.62 8.45 -50.87
N PRO A 103 24.50 7.93 -49.98
CA PRO A 103 24.27 6.64 -49.34
C PRO A 103 23.00 6.67 -48.49
N LEU A 104 22.26 5.57 -48.52
CA LEU A 104 21.02 5.34 -47.78
C LEU A 104 21.20 5.71 -46.30
N LYS A 105 20.48 6.73 -45.83
CA LYS A 105 20.40 7.06 -44.41
C LYS A 105 19.16 6.41 -43.81
N ALA A 106 19.40 5.36 -43.03
CA ALA A 106 18.40 4.77 -42.15
C ALA A 106 18.53 5.40 -40.76
N THR A 107 17.47 6.04 -40.29
CA THR A 107 17.37 6.57 -38.92
C THR A 107 16.37 5.70 -38.17
N GLN A 108 16.81 5.04 -37.11
CA GLN A 108 15.98 4.26 -36.20
C GLN A 108 15.70 5.09 -34.96
N ASN A 109 14.43 5.41 -34.73
CA ASN A 109 13.97 6.02 -33.49
C ASN A 109 13.21 4.97 -32.68
N GLU A 110 13.72 4.67 -31.48
CA GLU A 110 13.03 3.82 -30.51
C GLU A 110 12.34 4.71 -29.48
N GLU A 111 11.02 4.60 -29.41
CA GLU A 111 10.20 5.28 -28.42
C GLU A 111 9.67 4.24 -27.42
N SER A 112 9.96 4.44 -26.14
CA SER A 112 9.31 3.70 -25.06
C SER A 112 7.98 4.36 -24.73
N ILE A 113 6.88 3.71 -25.08
CA ILE A 113 5.54 4.18 -24.76
C ILE A 113 5.15 3.57 -23.42
N ASN A 114 5.17 4.41 -22.40
CA ASN A 114 4.57 4.05 -21.12
C ASN A 114 3.04 4.10 -21.24
N THR A 115 2.39 3.14 -20.61
CA THR A 115 0.94 3.03 -20.48
C THR A 115 0.58 3.12 -19.00
N PRO A 116 -0.67 3.43 -18.63
CA PRO A 116 -1.09 3.48 -17.22
C PRO A 116 -0.77 2.20 -16.43
N ILE A 117 -0.68 1.05 -17.12
CA ILE A 117 -0.34 -0.25 -16.54
C ILE A 117 1.18 -0.51 -16.47
N SER A 118 2.00 0.11 -17.33
CA SER A 118 3.47 0.02 -17.27
C SER A 118 4.12 1.19 -16.51
N ASP A 119 3.32 2.19 -16.14
CA ASP A 119 3.74 3.38 -15.37
C ASP A 119 3.95 3.10 -13.87
N PHE A 120 3.71 1.87 -13.39
CA PHE A 120 3.94 1.48 -12.00
C PHE A 120 4.85 0.25 -11.91
N ASN A 121 6.12 0.49 -11.64
CA ASN A 121 7.13 -0.49 -11.27
C ASN A 121 7.45 -0.45 -9.76
N LYS A 122 8.27 -1.39 -9.28
CA LYS A 122 8.62 -1.49 -7.84
C LYS A 122 9.27 -0.21 -7.30
N LYS A 123 10.08 0.48 -8.12
CA LYS A 123 10.68 1.79 -7.74
C LYS A 123 9.61 2.85 -7.54
N GLN A 124 8.65 2.96 -8.46
CA GLN A 124 7.54 3.91 -8.35
C GLN A 124 6.60 3.59 -7.18
N LEU A 125 6.36 2.31 -6.90
CA LEU A 125 5.62 1.88 -5.70
C LEU A 125 6.28 2.41 -4.42
N CYS A 126 7.59 2.22 -4.29
CA CYS A 126 8.39 2.72 -3.18
C CYS A 126 8.37 4.26 -3.08
N GLU A 127 8.62 4.96 -4.19
CA GLU A 127 8.64 6.42 -4.19
C GLU A 127 7.27 7.01 -3.87
N TYR A 128 6.17 6.38 -4.32
CA TYR A 128 4.82 6.82 -3.97
C TYR A 128 4.56 6.75 -2.46
N ILE A 129 5.01 5.69 -1.78
CA ILE A 129 4.89 5.56 -0.32
C ILE A 129 5.66 6.68 0.38
N ILE A 130 6.89 6.95 -0.07
CA ILE A 130 7.76 7.96 0.55
C ILE A 130 7.21 9.37 0.34
N GLN A 131 6.66 9.65 -0.84
CA GLN A 131 6.02 10.94 -1.16
C GLN A 131 4.74 11.19 -0.35
N ASN A 132 4.07 10.13 0.10
CA ASN A 132 2.83 10.17 0.87
C ASN A 132 3.06 9.64 2.31
N ALA A 133 4.25 9.90 2.86
CA ALA A 133 4.68 9.32 4.13
C ALA A 133 3.78 9.71 5.31
N GLU A 134 3.07 10.85 5.26
CA GLU A 134 2.11 11.24 6.30
C GLU A 134 0.95 10.26 6.47
N TYR A 135 0.63 9.48 5.44
CA TYR A 135 -0.46 8.49 5.45
C TYR A 135 0.05 7.07 5.68
N ALA A 136 1.35 6.83 5.51
CA ALA A 136 1.96 5.52 5.70
C ALA A 136 2.04 5.14 7.18
N THR A 137 1.88 3.85 7.49
CA THR A 137 2.24 3.39 8.83
C THR A 137 3.76 3.45 8.99
N GLN A 138 4.23 3.49 10.24
CA GLN A 138 5.67 3.42 10.51
C GLN A 138 6.31 2.15 9.92
N ARG A 139 5.56 1.04 9.87
CA ARG A 139 6.04 -0.23 9.32
C ARG A 139 6.24 -0.10 7.81
N LEU A 140 5.24 0.37 7.08
CA LEU A 140 5.31 0.54 5.63
C LEU A 140 6.39 1.55 5.23
N LEU A 141 6.51 2.67 5.96
CA LEU A 141 7.53 3.68 5.69
C LEU A 141 8.95 3.13 5.88
N LYS A 142 9.19 2.33 6.94
CA LYS A 142 10.49 1.66 7.15
C LYS A 142 10.81 0.72 6.00
N LEU A 143 9.85 -0.10 5.57
CA LEU A 143 10.02 -1.01 4.44
C LEU A 143 10.35 -0.26 3.15
N ALA A 144 9.62 0.82 2.84
CA ALA A 144 9.87 1.62 1.64
C ALA A 144 11.26 2.27 1.65
N ILE A 145 11.68 2.86 2.77
CA ILE A 145 13.01 3.47 2.89
C ILE A 145 14.12 2.41 2.76
N SER A 146 13.97 1.26 3.41
CA SER A 146 14.89 0.13 3.28
C SER A 146 14.96 -0.37 1.84
N TYR A 147 13.80 -0.54 1.19
CA TYR A 147 13.72 -0.97 -0.21
C TYR A 147 14.44 0.01 -1.13
N ARG A 148 14.23 1.33 -0.97
CA ARG A 148 14.91 2.36 -1.77
C ARG A 148 16.44 2.23 -1.68
N PHE A 149 16.96 1.94 -0.49
CA PHE A 149 18.39 1.75 -0.29
C PHE A 149 18.89 0.48 -0.97
N SER A 150 18.21 -0.66 -0.81
CA SER A 150 18.59 -1.93 -1.46
C SER A 150 18.50 -1.82 -2.98
N TYR A 151 17.43 -1.21 -3.49
CA TYR A 151 17.23 -0.95 -4.93
C TYR A 151 18.36 -0.10 -5.54
N TYR A 152 18.95 0.83 -4.77
CA TYR A 152 20.08 1.63 -5.25
C TYR A 152 21.33 0.78 -5.56
N TYR A 153 21.48 -0.40 -4.98
CA TYR A 153 22.60 -1.33 -5.25
C TYR A 153 22.17 -2.60 -5.98
N TYR A 154 20.87 -2.75 -6.25
CA TYR A 154 20.26 -3.89 -6.92
C TYR A 154 20.77 -4.04 -8.36
N SER A 155 21.06 -5.27 -8.76
CA SER A 155 21.62 -5.59 -10.07
C SER A 155 20.73 -5.24 -11.26
N GLY A 156 19.42 -5.25 -11.07
CA GLY A 156 18.44 -4.87 -12.11
C GLY A 156 18.21 -3.37 -12.21
N ASN A 157 18.81 -2.55 -11.33
CA ASN A 157 18.71 -1.09 -11.44
C ASN A 157 19.70 -0.57 -12.50
N PRO A 158 19.22 0.09 -13.57
CA PRO A 158 20.06 0.54 -14.69
C PRO A 158 21.10 1.59 -14.31
N ASP A 159 20.88 2.30 -13.20
CA ASP A 159 21.75 3.38 -12.74
C ASP A 159 22.95 2.87 -11.90
N VAL A 160 23.01 1.58 -11.61
CA VAL A 160 24.00 1.00 -10.70
C VAL A 160 25.36 0.83 -11.35
N LYS A 161 26.37 1.38 -10.69
CA LYS A 161 27.78 1.09 -10.98
C LYS A 161 28.23 -0.05 -10.05
N ASN A 162 28.91 -1.05 -10.61
CA ASN A 162 29.41 -2.25 -9.89
C ASN A 162 29.77 -1.95 -8.43
N ALA A 163 28.99 -2.51 -7.49
CA ALA A 163 29.18 -2.36 -6.06
C ALA A 163 29.56 -3.70 -5.42
N SER A 164 30.39 -3.68 -4.39
CA SER A 164 30.81 -4.88 -3.67
C SER A 164 29.67 -5.57 -2.91
N CYS A 165 28.56 -4.86 -2.64
CA CYS A 165 27.40 -5.34 -1.91
C CYS A 165 26.26 -5.88 -2.81
N LYS A 166 26.49 -6.06 -4.11
CA LYS A 166 25.46 -6.46 -5.09
C LYS A 166 24.62 -7.67 -4.67
N ASN A 167 25.26 -8.77 -4.27
CA ASN A 167 24.53 -10.00 -3.90
C ASN A 167 23.60 -9.77 -2.71
N THR A 168 24.07 -9.07 -1.68
CA THR A 168 23.25 -8.70 -0.52
C THR A 168 22.10 -7.78 -0.93
N ALA A 169 22.33 -6.84 -1.84
CA ALA A 169 21.30 -5.95 -2.35
C ALA A 169 20.21 -6.70 -3.14
N ASP A 170 20.59 -7.70 -3.93
CA ASP A 170 19.65 -8.54 -4.68
C ASP A 170 18.76 -9.38 -3.75
N GLU A 171 19.34 -10.01 -2.73
CA GLU A 171 18.60 -10.76 -1.71
C GLU A 171 17.64 -9.85 -0.91
N GLU A 172 18.14 -8.68 -0.49
CA GLU A 172 17.34 -7.73 0.27
C GLU A 172 16.26 -7.05 -0.58
N GLU A 173 16.50 -6.73 -1.84
CA GLU A 173 15.48 -6.20 -2.76
C GLU A 173 14.30 -7.18 -2.83
N PHE A 174 14.58 -8.46 -3.03
CA PHE A 174 13.57 -9.51 -3.13
C PHE A 174 12.79 -9.68 -1.83
N ARG A 175 13.49 -9.74 -0.69
CA ARG A 175 12.84 -9.85 0.63
C ARG A 175 11.96 -8.63 0.91
N LEU A 176 12.48 -7.43 0.66
CA LEU A 176 11.81 -6.18 0.98
C LEU A 176 10.60 -5.91 0.08
N ILE A 177 10.66 -6.25 -1.22
CA ILE A 177 9.46 -6.12 -2.08
C ILE A 177 8.35 -7.06 -1.61
N ARG A 178 8.69 -8.30 -1.21
CA ARG A 178 7.73 -9.24 -0.64
C ARG A 178 7.08 -8.68 0.62
N GLU A 179 7.89 -8.22 1.57
CA GLU A 179 7.39 -7.66 2.82
C GLU A 179 6.56 -6.40 2.61
N MET A 180 6.96 -5.54 1.66
CA MET A 180 6.22 -4.33 1.31
C MET A 180 4.85 -4.66 0.70
N VAL A 181 4.78 -5.59 -0.27
CA VAL A 181 3.51 -6.05 -0.85
C VAL A 181 2.61 -6.62 0.23
N CYS A 182 3.13 -7.53 1.07
CA CYS A 182 2.34 -8.11 2.15
C CYS A 182 1.86 -7.07 3.16
N CYS A 183 2.70 -6.11 3.54
CA CYS A 183 2.34 -5.03 4.45
C CYS A 183 1.18 -4.20 3.89
N ILE A 184 1.24 -3.82 2.62
CA ILE A 184 0.19 -3.04 1.96
C ILE A 184 -1.14 -3.81 1.95
N VAL A 185 -1.13 -5.09 1.59
CA VAL A 185 -2.33 -5.93 1.52
C VAL A 185 -2.96 -6.12 2.90
N GLN A 186 -2.15 -6.40 3.92
CA GLN A 186 -2.61 -6.52 5.31
C GLN A 186 -3.22 -5.20 5.79
N GLU A 187 -2.51 -4.09 5.62
CA GLU A 187 -2.92 -2.79 6.14
C GLU A 187 -4.14 -2.24 5.40
N TYR A 188 -4.24 -2.46 4.08
CA TYR A 188 -5.44 -2.15 3.31
C TYR A 188 -6.68 -2.83 3.90
N ASN A 189 -6.61 -4.14 4.13
CA ASN A 189 -7.73 -4.89 4.71
C ASN A 189 -7.97 -4.50 6.18
N PHE A 190 -6.92 -4.15 6.94
CA PHE A 190 -7.05 -3.64 8.30
C PHE A 190 -7.86 -2.34 8.32
N PHE A 191 -7.51 -1.36 7.48
CA PHE A 191 -8.26 -0.10 7.45
C PHE A 191 -9.70 -0.31 7.01
N ARG A 192 -9.96 -1.18 6.03
CA ARG A 192 -11.34 -1.53 5.63
C ARG A 192 -12.13 -2.15 6.78
N LYS A 193 -11.52 -3.06 7.55
CA LYS A 193 -12.13 -3.66 8.75
C LYS A 193 -12.45 -2.62 9.83
N GLU A 194 -11.52 -1.72 10.12
CA GLU A 194 -11.72 -0.66 11.11
C GLU A 194 -12.79 0.35 10.65
N LEU A 195 -12.85 0.66 9.36
CA LEU A 195 -13.84 1.52 8.72
C LEU A 195 -15.19 0.83 8.43
N LYS A 196 -15.37 -0.43 8.87
CA LYS A 196 -16.61 -1.21 8.67
C LYS A 196 -16.99 -1.42 7.19
N MET A 197 -16.00 -1.48 6.31
CA MET A 197 -16.13 -1.82 4.91
C MET A 197 -15.91 -3.33 4.69
N GLY A 198 -16.39 -3.89 3.59
CA GLY A 198 -16.09 -5.29 3.24
C GLY A 198 -14.59 -5.48 2.97
N TYR A 199 -13.99 -6.56 3.47
CA TYR A 199 -12.55 -6.83 3.37
C TYR A 199 -12.32 -8.35 3.25
N ASP A 200 -11.12 -8.78 2.88
CA ASP A 200 -10.72 -10.18 2.80
C ASP A 200 -9.89 -10.57 4.05
N GLU A 201 -10.36 -11.57 4.81
CA GLU A 201 -9.71 -12.00 6.06
C GLU A 201 -8.43 -12.81 5.80
N ASP A 202 -8.34 -13.52 4.66
CA ASP A 202 -7.12 -14.25 4.30
C ASP A 202 -6.02 -13.28 3.88
N GLU A 203 -6.35 -12.25 3.11
CA GLU A 203 -5.44 -11.16 2.78
C GLU A 203 -5.01 -10.37 4.02
N LEU A 204 -5.93 -10.11 4.95
CA LEU A 204 -5.63 -9.45 6.23
C LEU A 204 -4.62 -10.25 7.06
N THR A 205 -4.75 -11.58 7.08
CA THR A 205 -3.90 -12.44 7.91
C THR A 205 -2.56 -12.75 7.24
N THR A 206 -2.58 -13.11 5.95
CA THR A 206 -1.39 -13.57 5.22
C THR A 206 -0.64 -12.44 4.51
N GLY A 207 -1.33 -11.37 4.11
CA GLY A 207 -0.81 -10.36 3.20
C GLY A 207 -0.63 -10.84 1.76
N ILE A 208 -1.07 -12.05 1.43
CA ILE A 208 -0.97 -12.59 0.07
C ILE A 208 -2.23 -12.17 -0.68
N PRO A 209 -2.12 -11.36 -1.74
CA PRO A 209 -3.26 -10.90 -2.52
C PRO A 209 -3.95 -12.05 -3.27
N LYS A 210 -5.27 -11.98 -3.43
CA LYS A 210 -6.09 -12.97 -4.13
C LYS A 210 -6.92 -12.33 -5.23
N ILE A 211 -7.17 -13.09 -6.30
CA ILE A 211 -8.02 -12.65 -7.41
C ILE A 211 -9.24 -13.56 -7.52
N ILE A 212 -10.40 -12.93 -7.72
CA ILE A 212 -11.70 -13.56 -8.03
C ILE A 212 -11.60 -14.49 -9.24
#